data_AF-A0A1H7WEL3-F1
#
_entry.id   AF-A0A1H7WEL3-F1
#
_cell.length_a   1.000
_cell.length_b   1.000
_cell.length_c   1.000
_cell.angle_alpha   90.00
_cell.angle_beta   90.00
_cell.angle_gamma   90.00
#
_symmetry.space_group_name_H-M   'P 1'
#
loop_
_entity.id
_entity.type
_entity.pdbx_description
1 polymer ?
#
loop_
_entity_poly.entity_id
_entity_poly.type
_entity_poly.pdbx_seq_one_letter_code
_entity_poly.pdbx_strand_id
1 'polypeptide(L)' 'MLAKRKMQSQELAEKIGITQANLSILKTGKAKAVKLSTLEAICKALDCQPGDILEYVKN' A
#
# COMPACT_ATOMS: atom_id res chain seq x y z
N MET A 1 7.48 -6.65 -0.93
CA MET A 1 7.77 -5.50 -1.83
C MET A 1 8.61 -4.42 -1.18
N LEU A 2 8.27 -3.94 0.03
CA LEU A 2 9.06 -2.91 0.74
C LEU A 2 10.50 -3.34 1.06
N ALA A 3 10.70 -4.54 1.62
CA ALA A 3 12.03 -5.05 1.94
C ALA A 3 12.93 -5.24 0.70
N LYS A 4 12.34 -5.64 -0.44
CA LYS A 4 13.05 -5.75 -1.73
C LYS A 4 13.58 -4.39 -2.21
N ARG A 5 12.93 -3.29 -1.79
CA ARG A 5 13.26 -1.92 -2.18
C ARG A 5 13.96 -1.13 -1.06
N LYS A 6 14.35 -1.78 0.04
CA LYS A 6 14.95 -1.16 1.24
C LYS A 6 14.17 0.05 1.78
N MET A 7 12.87 0.14 1.50
CA MET A 7 12.02 1.27 1.89
C MET A 7 11.37 1.01 3.25
N GLN A 8 11.39 2.00 4.12
CA GLN A 8 10.72 1.93 5.42
C GLN A 8 9.21 2.18 5.29
N SER A 9 8.41 1.60 6.18
CA SER A 9 6.95 1.83 6.16
C SER A 9 6.60 3.29 6.46
N GLN A 10 7.41 3.98 7.27
CA GLN A 10 7.26 5.41 7.52
C GLN A 10 7.39 6.23 6.23
N GLU A 11 8.47 5.99 5.51
CA GLU A 11 8.77 6.67 4.26
C GLU A 11 7.66 6.45 3.21
N LEU A 12 7.12 5.23 3.11
CA LEU A 12 5.99 4.97 2.21
C LEU A 12 4.75 5.77 2.64
N ALA A 13 4.42 5.81 3.93
CA ALA A 13 3.26 6.53 4.44
C ALA A 13 3.34 8.02 4.11
N GLU A 14 4.53 8.61 4.30
CA GLU A 14 4.81 10.00 3.94
C GLU A 14 4.69 10.22 2.41
N LYS A 15 5.29 9.35 1.59
CA LYS A 15 5.23 9.46 0.11
C LYS A 15 3.80 9.40 -0.45
N ILE A 16 2.92 8.59 0.15
CA ILE A 16 1.53 8.43 -0.32
C ILE A 16 0.53 9.31 0.43
N GLY A 17 0.99 10.14 1.37
CA GLY A 17 0.18 11.11 2.10
C GLY A 17 -0.84 10.50 3.07
N ILE A 18 -0.49 9.39 3.75
CA ILE A 18 -1.34 8.78 4.78
C ILE A 18 -0.60 8.61 6.10
N THR A 19 -1.34 8.41 7.19
CA THR A 19 -0.75 8.10 8.48
C THR A 19 -0.17 6.69 8.50
N GLN A 20 0.84 6.45 9.34
CA GLN A 20 1.34 5.08 9.56
C GLN A 20 0.25 4.11 10.03
N ALA A 21 -0.72 4.58 10.82
CA ALA A 21 -1.85 3.78 11.26
C ALA A 21 -2.68 3.28 10.06
N ASN A 22 -3.02 4.17 9.12
CA ASN A 22 -3.74 3.78 7.90
C ASN A 22 -2.93 2.83 7.02
N LEU A 23 -1.62 3.07 6.88
CA LEU A 23 -0.75 2.14 6.16
C LEU A 23 -0.72 0.75 6.81
N SER A 24 -0.71 0.67 8.13
CA SER A 24 -0.73 -0.60 8.87
C SER A 24 -2.03 -1.39 8.61
N ILE A 25 -3.17 -0.71 8.55
CA ILE A 25 -4.47 -1.33 8.22
C ILE A 25 -4.45 -1.90 6.79
N LEU A 26 -3.88 -1.16 5.83
CA LEU A 26 -3.72 -1.64 4.45
C LEU A 26 -2.80 -2.86 4.38
N LYS A 27 -1.63 -2.81 5.02
CA LYS A 27 -0.64 -3.90 5.02
C LYS A 27 -1.15 -5.20 5.65
N THR A 28 -2.07 -5.10 6.60
CA THR A 28 -2.64 -6.27 7.31
C THR A 28 -3.89 -6.84 6.62
N GLY A 29 -4.30 -6.28 5.47
CA GLY A 29 -5.51 -6.72 4.76
C GLY A 29 -6.82 -6.40 5.48
N LYS A 30 -6.79 -5.61 6.57
CA LYS A 30 -7.97 -5.26 7.37
C LYS A 30 -8.74 -4.08 6.79
N ALA A 31 -8.21 -3.43 5.76
CA ALA A 31 -8.87 -2.32 5.08
C ALA A 31 -10.13 -2.81 4.35
N LYS A 32 -11.27 -2.16 4.63
CA LYS A 32 -12.54 -2.45 3.95
C LYS A 32 -12.66 -1.76 2.59
N ALA A 33 -11.93 -0.66 2.41
CA ALA A 33 -11.92 0.14 1.19
C ALA A 33 -10.57 0.86 1.05
N VAL A 34 -10.19 1.16 -0.19
CA VAL A 34 -9.04 2.00 -0.53
C VAL A 34 -9.45 2.98 -1.62
N LYS A 35 -9.04 4.24 -1.52
CA LYS A 35 -9.23 5.21 -2.59
C LYS A 35 -8.35 4.82 -3.78
N LEU A 36 -8.85 4.96 -5.01
CA LEU A 36 -8.07 4.66 -6.21
C LEU A 36 -6.79 5.52 -6.26
N SER A 37 -6.84 6.78 -5.83
CA SER A 37 -5.67 7.66 -5.74
C SER A 37 -4.61 7.15 -4.76
N THR A 38 -5.02 6.52 -3.65
CA THR A 38 -4.10 5.88 -2.71
C THR A 38 -3.46 4.64 -3.34
N LEU A 39 -4.24 3.82 -4.04
CA LEU A 39 -3.72 2.67 -4.78
C LEU A 39 -2.70 3.09 -5.84
N GLU A 40 -3.01 4.13 -6.60
CA GLU A 40 -2.12 4.74 -7.60
C GLU A 40 -0.81 5.24 -6.96
N ALA A 41 -0.91 5.98 -5.85
CA ALA A 41 0.25 6.49 -5.14
C ALA A 41 1.15 5.37 -4.61
N ILE A 42 0.56 4.27 -4.11
CA ILE A 42 1.31 3.07 -3.70
C ILE A 42 2.02 2.45 -4.92
N CYS A 43 1.32 2.28 -6.04
CA CYS A 43 1.89 1.71 -7.26
C CYS A 43 3.07 2.56 -7.78
N LYS A 44 2.95 3.89 -7.76
CA LYS A 44 4.03 4.81 -8.13
C LYS A 44 5.20 4.73 -7.14
N ALA A 45 4.94 4.79 -5.84
CA ALA A 45 5.99 4.77 -4.82
C ALA A 45 6.74 3.44 -4.76
N LEU A 46 6.04 2.34 -5.07
CA LEU A 46 6.59 1.00 -5.07
C LEU A 46 6.96 0.49 -6.45
N ASP A 47 6.82 1.29 -7.52
CA ASP A 47 7.05 0.86 -8.90
C ASP A 47 6.47 -0.55 -9.17
N CYS A 48 5.16 -0.66 -9.02
CA CYS A 48 4.42 -1.90 -9.19
C CYS A 48 3.06 -1.67 -9.86
N GLN A 49 2.43 -2.75 -10.30
CA GLN A 49 1.08 -2.75 -10.83
C GLN A 49 0.05 -3.04 -9.73
N PRO A 50 -1.22 -2.62 -9.89
CA PRO A 50 -2.28 -2.96 -8.95
C PRO A 50 -2.43 -4.47 -8.72
N GLY A 51 -2.25 -5.28 -9.76
CA GLY A 51 -2.30 -6.75 -9.67
C GLY A 51 -1.19 -7.37 -8.82
N ASP A 52 -0.12 -6.63 -8.51
CA ASP A 52 0.96 -7.12 -7.64
C ASP A 52 0.61 -7.02 -6.14
N ILE A 53 -0.42 -6.25 -5.79
CA ILE A 53 -0.80 -5.94 -4.40
C ILE A 53 -2.28 -6.15 -4.09
N LEU A 54 -3.11 -6.39 -5.10
CA LEU A 54 -4.51 -6.74 -4.94
C LEU A 54 -4.71 -8.20 -5.32
N GLU A 55 -5.41 -8.91 -4.45
CA GLU A 55 -5.80 -10.30 -4.67
C GLU A 55 -7.28 -10.43 -4.30
N TYR A 56 -8.05 -11.10 -5.16
CA TYR A 56 -9.39 -11.52 -4.80
C TYR A 56 -9.30 -12.78 -3.95
N VAL A 57 -9.76 -12.70 -2.70
CA VAL A 57 -9.85 -13.84 -1.78
C VAL A 57 -11.31 -14.24 -1.67
N LYS A 58 -11.63 -15.48 -2.04
CA LYS A 58 -12.97 -16.04 -1.85
C LYS A 58 -13.09 -16.47 -0.38
N ASN A 59 -14.06 -15.89 0.33
CA ASN A 59 -14.44 -16.33 1.67
C ASN A 59 -15.35 -17.56 1.59
#